data_AF-A0A953ZDD4-F1
#
_entry.id   AF-A0A953ZDD4-F1
#
_cell.length_a   1.000
_cell.length_b   1.000
_cell.length_c   1.000
_cell.angle_alpha   90.00
_cell.angle_beta   90.00
_cell.angle_gamma   90.00
#
_symmetry.space_group_name_H-M   'P 1'
#
loop_
_entity.id
_entity.type
_entity.pdbx_description
1 polymer ?
#
loop_
_entity_poly.entity_id
_entity_poly.type
_entity_poly.pdbx_seq_one_letter_code
_entity_poly.pdbx_strand_id
1 'polypeptide(L)' 'MSKNIVHVVGTGTIGEPLIGMLTHFKEQLGIDEVTFNKRTPLKTDRSKVADLLRRGAKLATGKD' A
#
# COMPACT_ATOMS: atom_id res chain seq x y z
N MET A 1 15.98 -17.14 -0.21
CA MET A 1 14.66 -17.10 0.47
C MET A 1 13.68 -16.35 -0.41
N SER A 2 12.41 -16.74 -0.42
CA SER A 2 11.34 -16.00 -1.10
C SER A 2 11.02 -14.72 -0.31
N LYS A 3 10.85 -13.59 -1.01
CA LYS A 3 10.42 -12.34 -0.38
C LYS A 3 8.99 -12.48 0.14
N ASN A 4 8.74 -12.03 1.37
CA ASN A 4 7.40 -11.91 1.93
C ASN A 4 6.80 -10.54 1.57
N ILE A 5 5.93 -10.54 0.57
CA ILE A 5 5.30 -9.31 0.05
C ILE A 5 3.81 -9.37 0.33
N VAL A 6 3.29 -8.32 0.97
CA VAL A 6 1.85 -8.15 1.15
C VAL A 6 1.33 -7.17 0.10
N HIS A 7 0.37 -7.62 -0.70
CA HIS A 7 -0.31 -6.80 -1.70
C HIS A 7 -1.74 -6.48 -1.25
N VAL A 8 -2.05 -5.20 -1.10
CA VAL A 8 -3.39 -4.73 -0.71
C VAL A 8 -4.14 -4.21 -1.93
N VAL A 9 -5.31 -4.79 -2.23
CA VAL A 9 -6.18 -4.35 -3.33
C VAL A 9 -7.26 -3.44 -2.77
N GLY A 10 -7.15 -2.14 -3.02
CA GLY A 10 -8.10 -1.12 -2.61
C GLY A 10 -7.60 -0.21 -1.47
N THR A 11 -7.98 1.07 -1.56
CA THR A 11 -7.58 2.14 -0.62
C THR A 11 -8.80 2.84 -0.01
N GLY A 12 -9.85 2.06 0.26
CA GLY A 12 -11.08 2.55 0.90
C GLY A 12 -10.88 2.85 2.39
N THR A 13 -11.98 3.01 3.13
CA THR A 13 -11.99 3.40 4.54
C THR A 13 -11.07 2.56 5.43
N ILE A 14 -11.02 1.24 5.21
CA ILE A 14 -10.13 0.32 5.96
C ILE A 14 -8.80 0.08 5.25
N GLY A 15 -8.80 0.10 3.92
CA GLY A 15 -7.60 -0.21 3.13
C GLY A 15 -6.46 0.76 3.42
N GLU A 16 -6.75 2.07 3.45
CA GLU A 16 -5.74 3.09 3.75
C GLU A 16 -5.08 2.94 5.13
N PRO A 17 -5.83 2.89 6.26
CA PRO A 17 -5.21 2.71 7.56
C PRO A 17 -4.50 1.35 7.69
N LEU A 18 -5.03 0.29 7.06
CA LEU A 18 -4.39 -1.01 7.04
C LEU A 18 -3.03 -0.98 6.32
N ILE A 19 -2.94 -0.35 5.14
CA ILE A 19 -1.67 -0.19 4.42
C ILE A 19 -0.68 0.60 5.28
N GLY A 20 -1.13 1.67 5.93
CA GLY A 20 -0.30 2.46 6.85
C GLY A 20 0.26 1.63 8.00
N MET A 21 -0.59 0.84 8.67
CA MET A 21 -0.18 -0.07 9.76
C MET A 21 0.78 -1.14 9.28
N LEU A 22 0.46 -1.85 8.19
CA LEU A 22 1.31 -2.89 7.63
C LEU A 22 2.69 -2.34 7.27
N THR A 23 2.75 -1.12 6.71
CA THR A 23 4.00 -0.48 6.34
C THR A 23 4.82 -0.07 7.56
N HIS A 24 4.16 0.46 8.60
CA HIS A 24 4.81 0.86 9.85
C HIS A 24 5.37 -0.34 10.62
N PHE A 25 4.61 -1.43 10.70
CA PHE A 25 4.96 -2.63 11.46
C PHE A 25 5.65 -3.70 10.62
N LYS A 26 6.06 -3.41 9.37
CA LYS A 26 6.54 -4.42 8.41
C LYS A 26 7.69 -5.26 8.96
N GLU A 27 8.63 -4.65 9.68
CA GLU A 27 9.79 -5.34 10.27
C GLU A 27 9.37 -6.30 11.38
N GLN A 28 8.49 -5.84 12.28
CA GLN A 28 7.94 -6.63 13.38
C GLN A 28 7.06 -7.79 12.88
N LEU A 29 6.45 -7.63 11.71
CA LEU A 29 5.62 -8.64 11.06
C LEU A 29 6.40 -9.56 10.10
N GLY A 30 7.71 -9.33 9.90
CA GLY A 30 8.52 -10.09 8.95
C GLY A 30 8.10 -9.91 7.48
N ILE A 31 7.58 -8.72 7.13
CA ILE A 31 7.18 -8.33 5.78
C ILE A 31 8.31 -7.52 5.14
N ASP A 32 8.78 -7.97 3.98
CA ASP A 32 9.83 -7.28 3.23
C ASP A 32 9.28 -6.02 2.53
N GLU A 33 8.06 -6.13 2.01
CA GLU A 33 7.45 -5.09 1.19
C GLU A 33 5.92 -5.07 1.30
N VAL A 34 5.37 -3.86 1.40
CA VAL A 34 3.93 -3.62 1.30
C VAL A 34 3.67 -2.89 -0.01
N THR A 35 2.87 -3.52 -0.87
CA THR A 35 2.41 -2.93 -2.12
C THR A 35 0.90 -2.69 -2.04
N PHE A 36 0.40 -1.71 -2.77
CA PHE A 36 -1.04 -1.45 -2.86
C PHE A 36 -1.47 -1.10 -4.28
N ASN A 37 -2.68 -1.51 -4.63
CA ASN A 37 -3.35 -1.08 -5.85
C ASN A 37 -4.57 -0.22 -5.50
N LYS A 38 -4.73 0.87 -6.24
CA LYS A 38 -5.93 1.70 -6.17
C LYS A 38 -6.90 1.33 -7.29
N ARG A 39 -7.93 0.56 -6.96
CA ARG A 39 -8.91 0.03 -7.92
C ARG A 39 -9.56 1.11 -8.81
N THR A 40 -9.87 2.28 -8.24
CA THR A 40 -10.52 3.38 -8.98
C THR A 40 -9.73 4.66 -8.76
N PRO A 41 -8.96 5.16 -9.74
CA PRO A 41 -8.07 6.32 -9.56
C PRO A 41 -8.82 7.66 -9.68
N LEU A 42 -9.44 8.12 -8.59
CA LEU A 42 -9.98 9.48 -8.48
C LEU A 42 -8.87 10.50 -8.20
N LYS A 43 -8.94 11.68 -8.85
CA LYS A 43 -7.98 12.78 -8.65
C LYS A 43 -7.93 13.29 -7.20
N THR A 44 -9.06 13.24 -6.51
CA THR A 44 -9.23 13.66 -5.11
C THR A 44 -8.41 12.80 -4.13
N ASP A 45 -8.03 11.58 -4.52
CA ASP A 45 -7.24 10.69 -3.67
C ASP A 45 -5.72 10.86 -3.87
N ARG A 46 -5.27 11.87 -4.61
CA ARG A 46 -3.83 12.10 -4.85
C ARG A 46 -3.06 12.28 -3.53
N SER A 47 -3.62 13.00 -2.57
CA SER A 47 -3.00 13.22 -1.25
C SER A 47 -2.84 11.91 -0.47
N LYS A 48 -3.86 11.05 -0.51
CA LYS A 48 -3.85 9.70 0.08
C LYS A 48 -2.74 8.83 -0.51
N VAL A 49 -2.67 8.75 -1.85
CA VAL A 49 -1.62 7.98 -2.53
C VAL A 49 -0.23 8.52 -2.16
N ALA A 50 -0.06 9.84 -2.14
CA ALA A 50 1.21 10.46 -1.76
C ALA A 50 1.60 10.16 -0.30
N ASP A 51 0.65 10.14 0.63
CA ASP A 51 0.90 9.77 2.02
C ASP A 51 1.37 8.31 2.15
N LEU A 52 0.68 7.37 1.49
CA LEU A 52 1.07 5.95 1.51
C LEU A 52 2.47 5.71 0.91
N LEU A 53 2.78 6.38 -0.21
CA LEU A 53 4.12 6.35 -0.80
C LEU A 53 5.19 6.89 0.14
N ARG A 54 4.93 8.03 0.80
CA ARG A 54 5.85 8.64 1.77
C ARG A 54 6.11 7.72 2.97
N ARG A 55 5.12 6.94 3.41
CA ARG A 55 5.27 5.94 4.49
C ARG A 55 6.10 4.72 4.06
N GLY A 56 6.35 4.54 2.77
CA GLY A 56 7.16 3.44 2.23
C GLY A 56 6.35 2.30 1.60
N ALA A 57 5.03 2.44 1.47
CA ALA A 57 4.22 1.52 0.68
C ALA A 57 4.44 1.77 -0.81
N LYS A 58 4.40 0.74 -1.65
CA LYS A 58 4.60 0.89 -3.09
C LYS A 58 3.29 0.79 -3.86
N LEU A 59 3.02 1.80 -4.68
CA LEU A 59 1.89 1.76 -5.61
C LEU A 59 2.20 0.74 -6.72
N ALA A 60 1.30 -0.22 -6.92
CA ALA A 60 1.32 -1.15 -8.02
C ALA A 60 0.15 -0.85 -8.97
N THR A 61 0.46 -0.70 -10.26
CA THR A 61 -0.51 -0.47 -11.33
C THR A 61 -0.72 -1.75 -12.13
N GLY A 62 -1.83 -1.80 -12.86
CA GLY A 62 -1.99 -2.79 -13.94
C GLY A 62 -0.92 -2.58 -15.02
N LYS A 63 -0.84 -3.54 -15.93
CA LYS A 63 0.12 -3.52 -17.04
C LYS A 63 -0.25 -2.51 -18.13
N ASP A 64 -1.50 -2.04 -18.12
CA ASP A 64 -2.11 -1.15 -19.10
C ASP A 64 -2.26 0.28 -18.54
#